data_AF-A0A9P5AVB2-F1
#
_entry.id   AF-A0A9P5AVB2-F1
#
_cell.length_a   1.000
_cell.length_b   1.000
_cell.length_c   1.000
_cell.angle_alpha   90.00
_cell.angle_beta   90.00
_cell.angle_gamma   90.00
#
_symmetry.space_group_name_H-M   'P 1'
#
loop_
_entity.id
_entity.type
_entity.pdbx_description
1 polymer ?
#
loop_
_entity_poly.entity_id
_entity_poly.type
_entity_poly.pdbx_seq_one_letter_code
_entity_poly.pdbx_strand_id
1 'polypeptide(L)'
;MHYVRFLRAPKVIRNRRGTLVQLLFTITTDLGDSFLYPERFLDLQVVAIAASPEGSSTWLLSDPGHLDWEPGMRVAKPALEMPVALERALESGMRVHVCVRASEPFHTAESVPRILALSAEKMRYRKEAAEKGAVMPAWVPLTLKPADNALSIRRLQLNDTPEGLGTIEIEEEIGESIARHVWDGGVIATCALAGIETAPDSESSQNPCMRTIKNIFSRQKSIRVLELGCGVGILGVGLGAVYPRLQPAGGDCTILMTDLPEAEERARSNMKRLENSHLRFQENPVRMLYENLDWEEGRQGRFGPQVQSGPWDLVMLSDCTYNVDMLPALVETLSAIHAANLTYFPEGEPFTTKVFLATKPRHESEEVLFELMDKESWYSVHKQVLPKPVLGGVPQSVELHLFDKSGLSDGRGEMKGEDKKEEDKGKKEKQKVKDAQD
;
A
#
# COMPACT_ATOMS: atom_id res chain seq x y z
N MET A 1 8.35 -0.56 -9.45
CA MET A 1 9.02 -0.39 -8.15
C MET A 1 9.51 -1.75 -7.68
N HIS A 2 10.73 -1.78 -7.15
CA HIS A 2 11.29 -2.92 -6.44
C HIS A 2 11.50 -2.54 -4.98
N TYR A 3 11.88 -3.50 -4.16
CA TYR A 3 12.04 -3.36 -2.72
C TYR A 3 13.40 -3.90 -2.32
N VAL A 4 14.14 -3.13 -1.52
CA VAL A 4 15.22 -3.71 -0.74
C VAL A 4 14.59 -4.70 0.25
N ARG A 5 15.05 -5.95 0.28
CA ARG A 5 14.63 -6.95 1.24
C ARG A 5 15.85 -7.52 1.94
N PHE A 6 15.95 -7.29 3.25
CA PHE A 6 16.98 -7.95 4.05
C PHE A 6 16.68 -9.44 4.13
N LEU A 7 17.71 -10.26 3.96
CA LEU A 7 17.62 -11.71 4.05
C LEU A 7 18.07 -12.21 5.43
N ARG A 8 18.80 -11.39 6.18
CA ARG A 8 19.21 -11.61 7.57
C ARG A 8 19.38 -10.28 8.30
N ALA A 9 19.29 -10.33 9.63
CA ALA A 9 19.72 -9.22 10.48
C ALA A 9 21.18 -8.81 10.17
N PRO A 10 21.50 -7.50 10.22
CA PRO A 10 22.87 -7.01 10.20
C PRO A 10 23.74 -7.68 11.27
N LYS A 11 25.01 -7.90 10.95
CA LYS A 11 25.99 -8.41 11.90
C LYS A 11 27.07 -7.38 12.17
N VAL A 12 27.33 -7.12 13.45
CA VAL A 12 28.49 -6.36 13.88
C VAL A 12 29.67 -7.32 14.05
N ILE A 13 30.73 -7.12 13.26
CA ILE A 13 31.92 -7.96 13.27
C ILE A 13 33.10 -7.14 13.77
N ARG A 14 33.66 -7.51 14.91
CA ARG A 14 34.87 -6.89 15.47
C ARG A 14 36.11 -7.65 15.02
N ASN A 15 37.08 -6.94 14.47
CA ASN A 15 38.38 -7.50 14.11
C ASN A 15 39.52 -6.58 14.58
N ARG A 16 40.78 -6.98 14.36
CA ARG A 16 41.96 -6.18 14.78
C ARG A 16 42.10 -4.84 14.07
N ARG A 17 41.47 -4.67 12.90
CA ARG A 17 41.55 -3.48 12.05
C ARG A 17 40.38 -2.51 12.28
N GLY A 18 39.34 -2.93 12.99
CA GLY A 18 38.16 -2.13 13.28
C GLY A 18 36.90 -2.96 13.41
N THR A 19 35.76 -2.27 13.42
CA THR A 19 34.44 -2.89 13.50
C THR A 19 33.73 -2.73 12.15
N LEU A 20 33.11 -3.82 11.67
CA LEU A 20 32.39 -3.86 10.40
C LEU A 20 30.89 -4.12 10.63
N VAL A 21 30.06 -3.52 9.81
CA VAL A 21 28.64 -3.89 9.65
C VAL A 21 28.51 -4.75 8.40
N GLN A 22 28.15 -6.01 8.58
CA GLN A 22 27.84 -6.92 7.48
C GLN A 22 26.33 -6.95 7.24
N LEU A 23 25.91 -6.70 6.01
CA LEU A 23 24.53 -6.80 5.57
C LEU A 23 24.35 -8.02 4.66
N LEU A 24 23.10 -8.46 4.52
CA LEU A 24 22.69 -9.44 3.52
C LEU A 24 21.29 -9.07 3.03
N PHE A 25 21.19 -8.62 1.79
CA PHE A 25 19.93 -8.16 1.21
C PHE A 25 19.83 -8.52 -0.27
N THR A 26 18.61 -8.42 -0.79
CA THR A 26 18.29 -8.50 -2.21
C THR A 26 17.46 -7.28 -2.62
N ILE A 27 17.34 -7.04 -3.92
CA ILE A 27 16.38 -6.09 -4.48
C ILE A 27 15.46 -6.87 -5.41
N THR A 28 14.17 -6.90 -5.09
CA THR A 28 13.18 -7.77 -5.73
C THR A 28 11.81 -7.12 -5.77
N THR A 29 10.86 -7.69 -6.49
CA THR A 29 9.44 -7.30 -6.46
C THR A 29 8.83 -7.56 -5.08
N ASP A 30 7.62 -7.04 -4.84
CA ASP A 30 6.82 -7.31 -3.64
C ASP A 30 6.68 -8.81 -3.34
N LEU A 31 6.44 -9.63 -4.38
CA LEU A 31 6.35 -11.10 -4.26
C LEU A 31 7.69 -11.81 -4.05
N GLY A 32 8.80 -11.15 -4.38
CA GLY A 32 10.09 -11.84 -4.46
C GLY A 32 10.26 -12.71 -5.72
N ASP A 33 9.32 -12.65 -6.67
CA ASP A 33 9.29 -13.50 -7.86
C ASP A 33 10.33 -13.12 -8.93
N SER A 34 10.85 -11.89 -8.88
CA SER A 34 11.82 -11.37 -9.84
C SER A 34 12.78 -10.38 -9.19
N PHE A 35 14.08 -10.66 -9.34
CA PHE A 35 15.15 -9.77 -8.90
C PHE A 35 15.25 -8.55 -9.81
N LEU A 36 15.68 -7.43 -9.24
CA LEU A 36 15.99 -6.23 -9.99
C LEU A 36 17.10 -6.54 -11.02
N TYR A 37 16.79 -6.32 -12.30
CA TYR A 37 17.72 -6.46 -13.41
C TYR A 37 17.81 -5.11 -14.15
N PRO A 38 18.66 -4.18 -13.69
CA PRO A 38 18.76 -2.86 -14.29
C PRO A 38 19.54 -2.94 -15.62
N GLU A 39 19.35 -1.98 -16.53
CA GLU A 39 20.16 -1.91 -17.77
C GLU A 39 21.61 -1.46 -17.50
N ARG A 40 21.81 -0.73 -16.40
CA ARG A 40 23.10 -0.22 -15.93
C ARG A 40 23.22 -0.45 -14.43
N PHE A 41 24.41 -0.29 -13.88
CA PHE A 41 24.62 -0.31 -12.43
C PHE A 41 23.68 0.67 -11.74
N LEU A 42 23.02 0.22 -10.68
CA LEU A 42 22.27 1.09 -9.78
C LEU A 42 23.14 1.36 -8.56
N ASP A 43 23.58 2.61 -8.42
CA ASP A 43 24.31 3.05 -7.23
C ASP A 43 23.42 2.95 -5.99
N LEU A 44 23.94 2.34 -4.94
CA LEU A 44 23.29 2.22 -3.64
C LEU A 44 24.08 2.97 -2.56
N GLN A 45 23.35 3.43 -1.55
CA GLN A 45 23.91 3.96 -0.31
C GLN A 45 23.47 3.12 0.87
N VAL A 46 24.39 2.97 1.83
CA VAL A 46 24.07 2.45 3.15
C VAL A 46 24.25 3.55 4.18
N VAL A 47 23.17 3.88 4.88
CA VAL A 47 23.14 4.98 5.84
C VAL A 47 22.78 4.44 7.22
N ALA A 48 23.58 4.75 8.23
CA ALA A 48 23.24 4.49 9.62
C ALA A 48 22.66 5.74 10.27
N ILE A 49 21.56 5.59 11.01
CA ILE A 49 20.90 6.66 11.74
C ILE A 49 20.77 6.23 13.20
N ALA A 50 21.34 7.00 14.12
CA ALA A 50 21.18 6.83 15.54
C ALA A 50 20.27 7.95 16.08
N ALA A 51 19.15 7.58 16.68
CA ALA A 51 18.22 8.52 17.30
C ALA A 51 18.50 8.66 18.80
N SER A 52 18.54 9.90 19.29
CA SER A 52 18.52 10.27 20.71
C SER A 52 17.35 11.22 21.00
N PRO A 53 17.03 11.48 22.28
CA PRO A 53 16.06 12.51 22.65
C PRO A 53 16.43 13.92 22.14
N GLU A 54 17.72 14.21 21.97
CA GLU A 54 18.27 15.51 21.55
C GLU A 54 18.36 15.68 20.02
N GLY A 55 18.14 14.61 19.24
CA GLY A 55 18.18 14.65 17.78
C GLY A 55 18.57 13.32 17.15
N SER A 56 18.99 13.37 15.89
CA SER A 56 19.51 12.18 15.19
C SER A 56 20.88 12.46 14.60
N SER A 57 21.75 11.46 14.65
CA SER A 57 23.05 11.46 13.98
C SER A 57 23.02 10.48 12.82
N THR A 58 23.61 10.88 11.68
CA THR A 58 23.57 10.11 10.44
C THR A 58 24.99 9.89 9.91
N TRP A 59 25.28 8.68 9.45
CA TRP A 59 26.57 8.29 8.85
C TRP A 59 26.35 7.57 7.52
N LEU A 60 27.11 7.96 6.50
CA LEU A 60 27.19 7.23 5.24
C LEU A 60 28.24 6.12 5.38
N LEU A 61 27.81 4.86 5.40
CA LEU A 61 28.68 3.70 5.59
C LEU A 61 29.31 3.17 4.29
N SER A 62 28.74 3.53 3.15
CA SER A 62 29.22 3.14 1.82
C SER A 62 30.23 4.12 1.21
N ASP A 63 30.85 4.99 2.02
CA ASP A 63 31.91 5.92 1.60
C ASP A 63 33.25 5.50 2.23
N PRO A 64 34.37 5.37 1.49
CA PRO A 64 34.52 5.54 0.03
C PRO A 64 34.18 4.28 -0.79
N GLY A 65 33.74 3.21 -0.12
CA GLY A 65 33.40 1.92 -0.72
C GLY A 65 32.03 1.95 -1.40
N HIS A 66 31.97 2.61 -2.55
CA HIS A 66 30.85 2.60 -3.49
C HIS A 66 30.19 1.21 -3.56
N LEU A 67 28.86 1.17 -3.54
CA LEU A 67 28.06 -0.05 -3.51
C LEU A 67 27.12 -0.06 -4.72
N ASP A 68 27.31 -1.01 -5.61
CA ASP A 68 26.47 -1.16 -6.80
C ASP A 68 25.53 -2.35 -6.71
N TRP A 69 24.40 -2.22 -7.39
CA TRP A 69 23.61 -3.35 -7.86
C TRP A 69 23.81 -3.54 -9.37
N GLU A 70 24.54 -4.60 -9.73
CA GLU A 70 24.84 -4.97 -11.11
C GLU A 70 23.71 -5.78 -11.76
N PRO A 71 23.59 -5.73 -13.11
CA PRO A 71 22.70 -6.63 -13.85
C PRO A 71 22.94 -8.10 -13.52
N GLY A 72 21.88 -8.81 -13.14
CA GLY A 72 21.93 -10.24 -12.80
C GLY A 72 22.30 -10.56 -11.34
N MET A 73 22.59 -9.55 -10.51
CA MET A 73 22.71 -9.76 -9.07
C MET A 73 21.40 -10.30 -8.47
N ARG A 74 21.55 -11.22 -7.52
CA ARG A 74 20.42 -11.75 -6.73
C ARG A 74 20.53 -11.39 -5.26
N VAL A 75 21.74 -11.16 -4.78
CA VAL A 75 22.05 -10.91 -3.38
C VAL A 75 23.27 -9.99 -3.30
N ALA A 76 23.24 -9.04 -2.38
CA ALA A 76 24.37 -8.23 -1.97
C ALA A 76 24.75 -8.55 -0.53
N LYS A 77 26.06 -8.67 -0.26
CA LYS A 77 26.61 -8.97 1.07
C LYS A 77 27.77 -8.02 1.44
N PRO A 78 27.54 -6.70 1.49
CA PRO A 78 28.60 -5.77 1.81
C PRO A 78 29.05 -5.91 3.27
N ALA A 79 30.34 -5.70 3.51
CA ALA A 79 30.93 -5.54 4.84
C ALA A 79 31.53 -4.13 4.91
N LEU A 80 30.87 -3.25 5.65
CA LEU A 80 31.15 -1.81 5.65
C LEU A 80 31.84 -1.42 6.94
N GLU A 81 32.82 -0.52 6.86
CA GLU A 81 33.49 0.00 8.06
C GLU A 81 32.52 0.80 8.91
N MET A 82 32.53 0.54 10.22
CA MET A 82 31.70 1.24 11.18
C MET A 82 32.50 2.40 11.79
N PRO A 83 32.07 3.66 11.62
CA PRO A 83 32.72 4.79 12.27
C PRO A 83 32.75 4.63 13.79
N VAL A 84 33.85 5.02 14.44
CA VAL A 84 34.00 4.92 15.90
C VAL A 84 32.88 5.65 16.65
N ALA A 85 32.39 6.76 16.11
CA ALA A 85 31.25 7.49 16.68
C ALA A 85 29.95 6.68 16.66
N LEU A 86 29.69 5.94 15.57
CA LEU A 86 28.55 5.03 15.45
C LEU A 86 28.68 3.84 16.40
N GLU A 87 29.89 3.29 16.54
CA GLU A 87 30.15 2.22 17.51
C GLU A 87 29.82 2.67 18.93
N ARG A 88 30.28 3.85 19.34
CA ARG A 88 29.96 4.41 20.66
C ARG A 88 28.47 4.64 20.87
N ALA A 89 27.77 5.14 19.85
CA ALA A 89 26.32 5.33 19.90
C ALA A 89 25.59 4.00 20.12
N LEU A 90 26.02 2.95 19.43
CA LEU A 90 25.45 1.61 19.58
C LEU A 90 25.76 1.02 20.97
N GLU A 91 26.98 1.20 21.47
CA GLU A 91 27.41 0.74 22.81
C GLU A 91 26.71 1.48 23.95
N SER A 92 26.37 2.76 23.77
CA SER A 92 25.60 3.52 24.75
C SER A 92 24.10 3.19 24.75
N GLY A 93 23.66 2.22 23.93
CA GLY A 93 22.28 1.79 23.85
C GLY A 93 21.37 2.70 23.02
N MET A 94 21.91 3.59 22.18
CA MET A 94 21.09 4.37 21.26
C MET A 94 20.38 3.44 20.27
N ARG A 95 19.18 3.83 19.83
CA ARG A 95 18.47 3.12 18.77
C ARG A 95 19.11 3.46 17.43
N VAL A 96 19.82 2.50 16.87
CA VAL A 96 20.50 2.61 15.57
C VAL A 96 19.74 1.80 14.53
N HIS A 97 19.46 2.42 13.39
CA HIS A 97 18.94 1.73 12.20
C HIS A 97 19.91 1.90 11.04
N VAL A 98 20.04 0.87 10.22
CA VAL A 98 20.76 0.91 8.95
C VAL A 98 19.74 0.88 7.82
N CYS A 99 19.88 1.83 6.89
CA CYS A 99 19.08 1.95 5.68
C CYS A 99 19.90 1.52 4.48
N VAL A 100 19.29 0.75 3.58
CA VAL A 100 19.80 0.57 2.21
C VAL A 100 18.80 1.22 1.27
N ARG A 101 19.31 2.08 0.38
CA ARG A 101 18.52 2.85 -0.60
C ARG A 101 19.32 3.07 -1.88
N ALA A 102 18.65 3.49 -2.95
CA ALA A 102 19.35 4.00 -4.12
C ALA A 102 20.05 5.34 -3.77
N SER A 103 21.25 5.55 -4.31
CA SER A 103 22.02 6.79 -4.07
C SER A 103 21.30 8.01 -4.61
N GLU A 104 20.71 7.87 -5.80
CA GLU A 104 20.01 8.93 -6.49
C GLU A 104 18.56 9.05 -5.96
N PRO A 105 18.12 10.25 -5.51
CA PRO A 105 16.78 10.44 -4.95
C PRO A 105 15.65 10.04 -5.90
N PHE A 106 15.84 10.21 -7.21
CA PHE A 106 14.84 9.82 -8.20
C PHE A 106 14.70 8.29 -8.34
N HIS A 107 15.69 7.49 -7.95
CA HIS A 107 15.54 6.03 -7.89
C HIS A 107 15.03 5.54 -6.54
N THR A 108 14.73 6.44 -5.59
CA THR A 108 14.23 6.08 -4.26
C THR A 108 12.73 6.32 -4.14
N ALA A 109 11.99 5.32 -3.67
CA ALA A 109 10.56 5.41 -3.39
C ALA A 109 10.31 5.52 -1.88
N GLU A 110 10.53 6.70 -1.31
CA GLU A 110 10.41 6.95 0.14
C GLU A 110 9.29 7.91 0.52
N SER A 111 8.70 8.65 -0.43
CA SER A 111 7.62 9.60 -0.14
C SER A 111 6.39 9.43 -1.03
N VAL A 112 5.22 9.79 -0.50
CA VAL A 112 3.94 9.77 -1.22
C VAL A 112 3.98 10.62 -2.49
N PRO A 113 4.42 11.91 -2.46
CA PRO A 113 4.52 12.70 -3.69
C PRO A 113 5.43 12.04 -4.72
N ARG A 114 6.55 11.44 -4.29
CA ARG A 114 7.47 10.74 -5.19
C ARG A 114 6.81 9.52 -5.85
N ILE A 115 6.15 8.69 -5.06
CA ILE A 115 5.47 7.48 -5.57
C ILE A 115 4.32 7.85 -6.50
N LEU A 116 3.50 8.84 -6.16
CA LEU A 116 2.43 9.31 -7.05
C LEU A 116 2.98 9.94 -8.34
N ALA A 117 4.10 10.66 -8.27
CA ALA A 117 4.75 11.21 -9.46
C ALA A 117 5.28 10.11 -10.40
N LEU A 118 5.73 8.97 -9.87
CA LEU A 118 6.09 7.80 -10.69
C LEU A 118 4.88 7.19 -11.40
N SER A 119 3.69 7.35 -10.82
CA SER A 119 2.41 6.85 -11.34
C SER A 119 1.63 7.86 -12.20
N ALA A 120 2.17 9.07 -12.47
CA ALA A 120 1.49 10.06 -13.30
C ALA A 120 1.43 9.61 -14.79
N GLU A 121 0.27 9.71 -15.43
CA GLU A 121 0.05 9.15 -16.77
C GLU A 121 0.54 10.04 -17.91
N LYS A 122 0.75 11.35 -17.66
CA LYS A 122 1.07 12.35 -18.70
C LYS A 122 2.23 11.89 -19.60
N MET A 123 1.85 11.56 -20.83
CA MET A 123 2.60 10.90 -21.91
C MET A 123 4.00 11.45 -22.23
N ARG A 124 4.30 12.73 -21.95
CA ARG A 124 5.63 13.31 -22.25
C ARG A 124 6.78 12.64 -21.49
N TYR A 125 6.49 11.87 -20.44
CA TYR A 125 7.50 11.22 -19.62
C TYR A 125 7.39 9.70 -19.58
N ARG A 126 6.47 9.01 -20.28
CA ARG A 126 6.30 7.54 -20.12
C ARG A 126 7.55 6.72 -20.44
N LYS A 127 8.30 7.10 -21.49
CA LYS A 127 9.55 6.41 -21.87
C LYS A 127 10.67 6.68 -20.86
N GLU A 128 10.82 7.95 -20.47
CA GLU A 128 11.75 8.36 -19.41
C GLU A 128 11.36 7.81 -18.02
N ALA A 129 10.08 7.63 -17.71
CA ALA A 129 9.59 7.17 -16.42
C ALA A 129 9.76 5.65 -16.27
N ALA A 130 9.56 4.89 -17.35
CA ALA A 130 9.90 3.47 -17.43
C ALA A 130 11.42 3.24 -17.25
N GLU A 131 12.25 4.13 -17.79
CA GLU A 131 13.70 4.17 -17.53
C GLU A 131 14.05 4.63 -16.09
N LYS A 132 13.11 5.21 -15.34
CA LYS A 132 13.29 5.81 -13.99
C LYS A 132 12.53 5.07 -12.88
N GLY A 133 12.27 3.76 -13.02
CA GLY A 133 11.67 2.97 -11.94
C GLY A 133 12.41 3.17 -10.60
N ALA A 134 11.72 2.96 -9.49
CA ALA A 134 12.31 3.21 -8.17
C ALA A 134 12.45 1.95 -7.32
N VAL A 135 13.31 2.03 -6.32
CA VAL A 135 13.51 1.04 -5.27
C VAL A 135 13.03 1.64 -3.94
N MET A 136 12.08 0.97 -3.29
CA MET A 136 11.65 1.30 -1.94
C MET A 136 12.75 0.87 -0.95
N PRO A 137 13.27 1.81 -0.14
CA PRO A 137 14.29 1.48 0.84
C PRO A 137 13.77 0.56 1.94
N ALA A 138 14.71 -0.03 2.66
CA ALA A 138 14.43 -0.74 3.90
C ALA A 138 15.39 -0.28 4.99
N TRP A 139 14.86 -0.18 6.20
CA TRP A 139 15.62 0.05 7.41
C TRP A 139 15.65 -1.22 8.23
N VAL A 140 16.72 -1.45 8.97
CA VAL A 140 16.85 -2.58 9.88
C VAL A 140 17.55 -2.13 11.15
N PRO A 141 17.07 -2.53 12.35
CA PRO A 141 17.77 -2.24 13.59
C PRO A 141 19.19 -2.84 13.57
N LEU A 142 20.17 -2.05 13.98
CA LEU A 142 21.52 -2.54 14.22
C LEU A 142 21.68 -2.80 15.71
N THR A 143 22.01 -4.03 16.08
CA THR A 143 22.19 -4.46 17.47
C THR A 143 23.53 -5.17 17.64
N LEU A 144 24.13 -5.08 18.83
CA LEU A 144 25.37 -5.80 19.14
C LEU A 144 25.16 -7.32 19.23
N LYS A 145 23.94 -7.74 19.58
CA LYS A 145 23.52 -9.14 19.61
C LYS A 145 22.38 -9.33 18.62
N PRO A 146 22.45 -10.32 17.70
CA PRO A 146 21.35 -10.61 16.80
C PRO A 146 20.07 -10.91 17.59
N ALA A 147 18.94 -10.35 17.15
CA ALA A 147 17.63 -10.75 17.66
C ALA A 147 17.13 -11.97 16.88
N ASP A 148 16.43 -12.88 17.57
CA ASP A 148 15.86 -14.09 16.95
C ASP A 148 14.74 -13.75 15.95
N ASN A 149 13.99 -12.67 16.23
CA ASN A 149 12.93 -12.14 15.36
C ASN A 149 13.41 -10.85 14.69
N ALA A 150 14.23 -10.98 13.66
CA ALA A 150 14.77 -9.84 12.93
C ALA A 150 13.68 -9.16 12.09
N LEU A 151 13.55 -7.84 12.24
CA LEU A 151 12.55 -7.03 11.54
C LEU A 151 13.20 -6.09 10.54
N SER A 152 12.55 -5.88 9.40
CA SER A 152 12.80 -4.72 8.53
C SER A 152 11.69 -3.70 8.71
N ILE A 153 11.99 -2.44 8.44
CA ILE A 153 11.06 -1.33 8.56
C ILE A 153 10.97 -0.65 7.19
N ARG A 154 9.74 -0.40 6.73
CA ARG A 154 9.44 0.53 5.65
C ARG A 154 9.11 1.87 6.24
N ARG A 155 9.68 2.93 5.66
CA ARG A 155 9.32 4.31 5.97
C ARG A 155 8.68 4.93 4.75
N LEU A 156 7.47 5.43 4.93
CA LEU A 156 6.76 6.19 3.91
C LEU A 156 6.53 7.60 4.44
N GLN A 157 7.27 8.55 3.89
CA GLN A 157 7.10 9.96 4.16
C GLN A 157 5.81 10.44 3.49
N LEU A 158 4.87 10.95 4.27
CA LEU A 158 3.55 11.32 3.78
C LEU A 158 3.58 12.59 2.92
N ASN A 159 4.56 13.47 3.12
CA ASN A 159 4.77 14.65 2.30
C ASN A 159 6.22 15.17 2.39
N ASP A 160 6.64 16.01 1.44
CA ASP A 160 8.05 16.42 1.34
C ASP A 160 8.41 17.63 2.24
N THR A 161 7.47 18.17 3.03
CA THR A 161 7.73 19.37 3.86
C THR A 161 8.09 19.05 5.31
N PRO A 162 8.99 19.83 5.96
CA PRO A 162 9.36 19.66 7.36
C PRO A 162 8.18 19.79 8.35
N GLU A 163 7.17 20.64 8.07
CA GLU A 163 5.95 20.77 8.89
C GLU A 163 4.86 19.74 8.55
N GLY A 164 5.26 18.66 7.90
CA GLY A 164 4.37 17.78 7.18
C GLY A 164 3.54 16.79 7.98
N LEU A 165 2.88 15.88 7.26
CA LEU A 165 2.16 14.74 7.84
C LEU A 165 3.10 13.68 8.45
N GLY A 166 4.41 13.91 8.43
CA GLY A 166 5.41 13.02 9.02
C GLY A 166 5.62 11.74 8.21
N THR A 167 6.00 10.67 8.91
CA THR A 167 6.41 9.40 8.29
C THR A 167 5.69 8.24 8.95
N ILE A 168 5.11 7.37 8.14
CA ILE A 168 4.59 6.08 8.60
C ILE A 168 5.74 5.09 8.63
N GLU A 169 5.87 4.35 9.72
CA GLU A 169 6.78 3.20 9.82
C GLU A 169 5.97 1.91 9.89
N ILE A 170 6.27 0.96 9.00
CA ILE A 170 5.68 -0.38 8.99
C ILE A 170 6.79 -1.41 9.17
N GLU A 171 6.70 -2.23 10.21
CA GLU A 171 7.54 -3.41 10.39
C GLU A 171 7.08 -4.56 9.49
N GLU A 172 8.07 -5.23 8.93
CA GLU A 172 7.99 -6.50 8.22
C GLU A 172 8.93 -7.49 8.92
N GLU A 173 8.65 -8.79 8.80
CA GLU A 173 9.60 -9.79 9.27
C GLU A 173 10.67 -10.06 8.21
N ILE A 174 11.91 -10.26 8.63
CA ILE A 174 12.95 -10.76 7.74
C ILE A 174 12.72 -12.27 7.59
N GLY A 175 12.31 -12.70 6.40
CA GLY A 175 11.99 -14.10 6.10
C GLY A 175 11.23 -14.24 4.79
N GLU A 176 10.53 -15.36 4.62
CA GLU A 176 9.78 -15.72 3.40
C GLU A 176 8.24 -15.59 3.56
N SER A 177 7.74 -15.11 4.70
CA SER A 177 6.30 -15.11 5.00
C SER A 177 5.53 -14.04 4.22
N ILE A 178 4.64 -14.48 3.33
CA ILE A 178 3.79 -13.65 2.44
C ILE A 178 2.95 -12.62 3.23
N ALA A 179 2.31 -13.03 4.33
CA ALA A 179 1.46 -12.16 5.15
C ALA A 179 2.24 -11.11 5.95
N ARG A 180 3.57 -11.25 6.06
CA ARG A 180 4.43 -10.43 6.93
C ARG A 180 5.29 -9.44 6.15
N HIS A 181 4.88 -9.12 4.93
CA HIS A 181 5.50 -8.12 4.05
C HIS A 181 4.48 -7.10 3.52
N VAL A 182 5.00 -5.96 3.08
CA VAL A 182 4.26 -4.90 2.41
C VAL A 182 4.12 -5.23 0.91
N TRP A 183 2.94 -4.96 0.37
CA TRP A 183 2.57 -5.25 -1.02
C TRP A 183 2.37 -3.97 -1.84
N ASP A 184 2.58 -4.07 -3.16
CA ASP A 184 2.44 -2.92 -4.07
C ASP A 184 1.05 -2.28 -3.97
N GLY A 185 -0.01 -3.10 -3.96
CA GLY A 185 -1.40 -2.64 -3.87
C GLY A 185 -1.63 -1.78 -2.63
N GLY A 186 -1.15 -2.24 -1.47
CA GLY A 186 -1.27 -1.53 -0.20
C GLY A 186 -0.48 -0.22 -0.18
N VAL A 187 0.76 -0.21 -0.69
CA VAL A 187 1.58 1.01 -0.79
C VAL A 187 0.93 2.05 -1.68
N ILE A 188 0.51 1.65 -2.89
CA ILE A 188 -0.05 2.58 -3.87
C ILE A 188 -1.41 3.11 -3.39
N ALA A 189 -2.25 2.26 -2.79
CA ALA A 189 -3.51 2.70 -2.19
C ALA A 189 -3.29 3.69 -1.04
N THR A 190 -2.35 3.42 -0.13
CA THR A 190 -1.97 4.36 0.93
C THR A 190 -1.46 5.69 0.37
N CYS A 191 -0.65 5.65 -0.69
CA CYS A 191 -0.18 6.86 -1.38
C CYS A 191 -1.34 7.62 -2.02
N ALA A 192 -2.29 6.95 -2.66
CA ALA A 192 -3.46 7.59 -3.27
C ALA A 192 -4.35 8.26 -2.22
N LEU A 193 -4.60 7.60 -1.09
CA LEU A 193 -5.34 8.15 0.06
C LEU A 193 -4.63 9.37 0.66
N ALA A 194 -3.32 9.27 0.91
CA ALA A 194 -2.51 10.39 1.40
C ALA A 194 -2.46 11.55 0.40
N GLY A 195 -2.44 11.23 -0.89
CA GLY A 195 -2.39 12.18 -2.01
C GLY A 195 -3.59 13.11 -2.07
N ILE A 196 -4.76 12.69 -1.56
CA ILE A 196 -5.97 13.51 -1.50
C ILE A 196 -5.70 14.87 -0.84
N GLU A 197 -4.84 14.89 0.18
CA GLU A 197 -4.47 16.10 0.92
C GLU A 197 -3.05 16.60 0.58
N THR A 198 -2.11 15.69 0.37
CA THR A 198 -0.68 16.06 0.21
C THR A 198 -0.32 16.42 -1.23
N ALA A 199 -1.12 15.97 -2.20
CA ALA A 199 -0.95 16.25 -3.62
C ALA A 199 -2.32 16.41 -4.30
N PRO A 200 -3.15 17.38 -3.86
CA PRO A 200 -4.55 17.48 -4.30
C PRO A 200 -4.66 17.70 -5.81
N ASP A 201 -3.71 18.39 -6.43
CA ASP A 201 -3.69 18.64 -7.87
C ASP A 201 -3.10 17.49 -8.70
N SER A 202 -2.70 16.39 -8.05
CA SER A 202 -2.20 15.21 -8.76
C SER A 202 -3.31 14.53 -9.56
N GLU A 203 -2.93 13.88 -10.66
CA GLU A 203 -3.86 13.09 -11.48
C GLU A 203 -4.58 12.02 -10.67
N SER A 204 -3.88 11.40 -9.72
CA SER A 204 -4.47 10.41 -8.83
C SER A 204 -5.56 11.02 -7.95
N SER A 205 -5.28 12.14 -7.28
CA SER A 205 -6.21 12.81 -6.38
C SER A 205 -7.42 13.40 -7.11
N GLN A 206 -7.25 13.77 -8.38
CA GLN A 206 -8.32 14.31 -9.22
C GLN A 206 -9.14 13.21 -9.92
N ASN A 207 -8.74 11.94 -9.82
CA ASN A 207 -9.49 10.82 -10.39
C ASN A 207 -10.87 10.67 -9.71
N PRO A 208 -11.95 10.33 -10.44
CA PRO A 208 -13.27 10.10 -9.86
C PRO A 208 -13.27 9.11 -8.69
N CYS A 209 -12.46 8.05 -8.74
CA CYS A 209 -12.32 7.09 -7.65
C CYS A 209 -11.91 7.79 -6.34
N MET A 210 -10.80 8.54 -6.35
CA MET A 210 -10.29 9.23 -5.15
C MET A 210 -11.17 10.39 -4.71
N ARG A 211 -11.84 11.09 -5.64
CA ARG A 211 -12.84 12.11 -5.30
C ARG A 211 -14.02 11.50 -4.55
N THR A 212 -14.50 10.32 -4.97
CA THR A 212 -15.59 9.62 -4.28
C THR A 212 -15.14 9.11 -2.91
N ILE A 213 -13.93 8.59 -2.79
CA ILE A 213 -13.33 8.22 -1.50
C ILE A 213 -13.24 9.44 -0.56
N LYS A 214 -12.76 10.58 -1.05
CA LYS A 214 -12.76 11.85 -0.29
C LYS A 214 -14.16 12.22 0.20
N ASN A 215 -15.18 12.07 -0.66
CA ASN A 215 -16.57 12.35 -0.31
C ASN A 215 -17.12 11.39 0.77
N ILE A 216 -16.73 10.11 0.76
CA ILE A 216 -17.11 9.15 1.81
C ILE A 216 -16.58 9.64 3.17
N PHE A 217 -15.29 9.99 3.25
CA PHE A 217 -14.69 10.44 4.51
C PHE A 217 -15.22 11.81 4.97
N SER A 218 -15.39 12.77 4.06
CA SER A 218 -15.75 14.15 4.45
C SER A 218 -17.22 14.38 4.78
N ARG A 219 -18.14 13.51 4.34
CA ARG A 219 -19.59 13.71 4.53
C ARG A 219 -20.13 13.14 5.83
N GLN A 220 -19.41 12.24 6.48
CA GLN A 220 -19.86 11.53 7.66
C GLN A 220 -19.23 12.12 8.93
N LYS A 221 -20.01 12.28 10.00
CA LYS A 221 -19.45 12.69 11.31
C LYS A 221 -18.68 11.57 12.00
N SER A 222 -19.04 10.33 11.68
CA SER A 222 -18.41 9.12 12.17
C SER A 222 -18.32 8.15 11.00
N ILE A 223 -17.15 7.58 10.77
CA ILE A 223 -16.96 6.53 9.76
C ILE A 223 -16.35 5.28 10.39
N ARG A 224 -16.80 4.13 9.89
CA ARG A 224 -16.29 2.82 10.27
C ARG A 224 -15.74 2.10 9.04
N VAL A 225 -14.47 1.75 9.10
CA VAL A 225 -13.74 1.08 8.03
C VAL A 225 -13.32 -0.30 8.48
N LEU A 226 -13.57 -1.31 7.64
CA LEU A 226 -13.12 -2.69 7.84
C LEU A 226 -12.07 -3.03 6.80
N GLU A 227 -10.90 -3.50 7.18
CA GLU A 227 -9.89 -4.03 6.28
C GLU A 227 -9.89 -5.56 6.31
N LEU A 228 -10.04 -6.20 5.14
CA LEU A 228 -9.91 -7.64 4.96
C LEU A 228 -8.51 -7.99 4.43
N GLY A 229 -7.85 -8.96 5.05
CA GLY A 229 -6.52 -9.40 4.63
C GLY A 229 -5.47 -8.30 4.80
N CYS A 230 -5.37 -7.72 5.99
CA CYS A 230 -4.51 -6.55 6.22
C CYS A 230 -3.01 -6.84 6.15
N GLY A 231 -2.58 -8.10 6.30
CA GLY A 231 -1.18 -8.50 6.44
C GLY A 231 -0.49 -7.70 7.55
N VAL A 232 0.61 -7.02 7.21
CA VAL A 232 1.31 -6.11 8.14
C VAL A 232 0.58 -4.80 8.40
N GLY A 233 -0.49 -4.50 7.66
CA GLY A 233 -1.39 -3.39 7.94
C GLY A 233 -1.09 -2.08 7.23
N ILE A 234 -0.33 -2.09 6.12
CA ILE A 234 0.09 -0.87 5.42
C ILE A 234 -1.09 0.04 5.03
N LEU A 235 -2.23 -0.54 4.65
CA LEU A 235 -3.39 0.21 4.18
C LEU A 235 -4.24 0.75 5.34
N GLY A 236 -4.61 -0.08 6.33
CA GLY A 236 -5.33 0.38 7.52
C GLY A 236 -4.52 1.36 8.39
N VAL A 237 -3.24 1.06 8.65
CA VAL A 237 -2.34 1.99 9.36
C VAL A 237 -2.11 3.26 8.53
N GLY A 238 -1.99 3.12 7.21
CA GLY A 238 -1.88 4.23 6.28
C GLY A 238 -3.07 5.18 6.37
N LEU A 239 -4.29 4.65 6.27
CA LEU A 239 -5.52 5.41 6.44
C LEU A 239 -5.60 6.04 7.83
N GLY A 240 -5.26 5.29 8.89
CA GLY A 240 -5.25 5.80 10.27
C GLY A 240 -4.31 6.98 10.48
N ALA A 241 -3.22 7.07 9.72
CA ALA A 241 -2.28 8.19 9.77
C ALA A 241 -2.78 9.44 9.02
N VAL A 242 -3.54 9.27 7.93
CA VAL A 242 -3.96 10.39 7.06
C VAL A 242 -5.39 10.87 7.32
N TYR A 243 -6.25 10.02 7.87
CA TYR A 243 -7.67 10.30 8.06
C TYR A 243 -7.97 11.62 8.77
N PRO A 244 -7.30 12.00 9.88
CA PRO A 244 -7.62 13.25 10.56
C PRO A 244 -7.44 14.51 9.70
N ARG A 245 -6.72 14.41 8.58
CA ARG A 245 -6.57 15.47 7.58
C ARG A 245 -7.63 15.39 6.48
N LEU A 246 -8.09 14.19 6.15
CA LEU A 246 -9.20 13.97 5.22
C LEU A 246 -10.53 14.52 5.75
N GLN A 247 -10.64 14.69 7.08
CA GLN A 247 -11.81 15.29 7.73
C GLN A 247 -11.43 16.48 8.64
N PRO A 248 -11.16 17.67 8.05
CA PRO A 248 -10.76 18.86 8.81
C PRO A 248 -11.80 19.36 9.81
N ALA A 249 -13.08 19.05 9.56
CA ALA A 249 -14.19 19.44 10.43
C ALA A 249 -14.27 18.64 11.74
N GLY A 250 -13.37 17.66 11.93
CA GLY A 250 -13.43 16.70 13.03
C GLY A 250 -14.45 15.59 12.77
N GLY A 251 -14.15 14.40 13.27
CA GLY A 251 -15.04 13.24 13.19
C GLY A 251 -14.39 11.98 13.75
N ASP A 252 -15.23 11.06 14.18
CA ASP A 252 -14.79 9.79 14.72
C ASP A 252 -14.47 8.83 13.59
N CYS A 253 -13.35 8.12 13.68
CA CYS A 253 -13.04 7.03 12.75
C CYS A 253 -12.69 5.79 13.54
N THR A 254 -13.32 4.68 13.18
CA THR A 254 -12.92 3.35 13.64
C THR A 254 -12.42 2.56 12.45
N ILE A 255 -11.20 2.04 12.53
CA ILE A 255 -10.63 1.12 11.55
C ILE A 255 -10.46 -0.23 12.24
N LEU A 256 -11.17 -1.25 11.76
CA LEU A 256 -10.97 -2.64 12.15
C LEU A 256 -10.15 -3.35 11.09
N MET A 257 -8.97 -3.82 11.46
CA MET A 257 -8.11 -4.61 10.60
C MET A 257 -8.32 -6.09 10.88
N THR A 258 -8.41 -6.89 9.83
CA THR A 258 -8.64 -8.34 9.96
C THR A 258 -7.73 -9.14 9.04
N ASP A 259 -7.32 -10.31 9.52
CA ASP A 259 -6.50 -11.27 8.80
C ASP A 259 -6.58 -12.64 9.49
N LEU A 260 -5.83 -13.62 9.01
CA LEU A 260 -5.58 -14.87 9.71
C LEU A 260 -4.66 -14.66 10.94
N PRO A 261 -4.67 -15.60 11.91
CA PRO A 261 -3.86 -15.48 13.14
C PRO A 261 -2.36 -15.25 12.92
N GLU A 262 -1.82 -15.66 11.77
CA GLU A 262 -0.39 -15.52 11.45
C GLU A 262 0.09 -14.07 11.24
N ALA A 263 -0.83 -13.15 10.92
CA ALA A 263 -0.54 -11.73 10.70
C ALA A 263 -0.75 -10.88 11.97
N GLU A 264 -1.51 -11.39 12.96
CA GLU A 264 -1.97 -10.64 14.14
C GLU A 264 -0.84 -9.91 14.88
N GLU A 265 0.26 -10.62 15.16
CA GLU A 265 1.37 -10.06 15.91
C GLU A 265 1.97 -8.83 15.23
N ARG A 266 2.17 -8.90 13.91
CA ARG A 266 2.79 -7.82 13.13
C ARG A 266 1.81 -6.68 12.88
N ALA A 267 0.57 -6.98 12.53
CA ALA A 267 -0.48 -5.97 12.38
C ALA A 267 -0.64 -5.13 13.66
N ARG A 268 -0.78 -5.80 14.83
CA ARG A 268 -0.89 -5.11 16.12
C ARG A 268 0.37 -4.32 16.50
N SER A 269 1.56 -4.82 16.19
CA SER A 269 2.81 -4.07 16.39
C SER A 269 2.80 -2.75 15.62
N ASN A 270 2.38 -2.79 14.34
CA ASN A 270 2.31 -1.61 13.48
C ASN A 270 1.20 -0.63 13.91
N MET A 271 0.05 -1.12 14.35
CA MET A 271 -0.98 -0.28 14.97
C MET A 271 -0.43 0.48 16.18
N LYS A 272 0.25 -0.24 17.10
CA LYS A 272 0.86 0.35 18.29
C LYS A 272 1.97 1.35 17.94
N ARG A 273 2.71 1.12 16.86
CA ARG A 273 3.71 2.08 16.36
C ARG A 273 3.06 3.38 15.91
N LEU A 274 1.97 3.31 15.14
CA LEU A 274 1.20 4.49 14.78
C LEU A 274 0.66 5.20 16.03
N GLU A 275 0.11 4.45 17.00
CA GLU A 275 -0.40 5.01 18.26
C GLU A 275 0.64 5.82 19.04
N ASN A 276 1.88 5.33 19.08
CA ASN A 276 3.00 5.99 19.76
C ASN A 276 3.71 7.04 18.89
N SER A 277 3.31 7.20 17.63
CA SER A 277 3.94 8.15 16.71
C SER A 277 3.46 9.58 16.96
N HIS A 278 4.28 10.55 16.55
CA HIS A 278 3.88 11.96 16.62
C HIS A 278 2.70 12.32 15.70
N LEU A 279 2.29 11.41 14.82
CA LEU A 279 1.13 11.59 13.94
C LEU A 279 -0.18 11.65 14.71
N ARG A 280 -0.20 11.14 15.95
CA ARG A 280 -1.38 11.09 16.83
C ARG A 280 -1.51 12.21 17.84
N PHE A 281 -0.67 13.23 17.84
CA PHE A 281 -0.88 14.44 18.67
C PHE A 281 -2.04 15.32 18.16
N GLN A 282 -3.08 14.69 17.61
CA GLN A 282 -4.28 15.34 17.10
C GLN A 282 -5.43 15.11 18.09
N GLU A 283 -6.29 16.11 18.23
CA GLU A 283 -7.39 16.11 19.21
C GLU A 283 -8.40 14.97 18.99
N ASN A 284 -8.44 14.37 17.78
CA ASN A 284 -9.37 13.30 17.39
C ASN A 284 -8.61 12.08 16.82
N PRO A 285 -8.05 11.18 17.67
CA PRO A 285 -7.31 10.02 17.19
C PRO A 285 -8.24 8.95 16.59
N VAL A 286 -7.81 8.33 15.48
CA VAL A 286 -8.51 7.19 14.86
C VAL A 286 -8.49 5.98 15.79
N ARG A 287 -9.64 5.38 16.08
CA ARG A 287 -9.73 4.14 16.86
C ARG A 287 -9.33 2.95 16.00
N MET A 288 -8.19 2.33 16.31
CA MET A 288 -7.72 1.14 15.62
C MET A 288 -8.13 -0.10 16.40
N LEU A 289 -8.69 -1.09 15.71
CA LEU A 289 -9.11 -2.38 16.25
C LEU A 289 -8.52 -3.49 15.39
N TYR A 290 -8.36 -4.67 15.98
CA TYR A 290 -7.94 -5.87 15.26
C TYR A 290 -8.69 -7.10 15.75
N GLU A 291 -9.13 -7.94 14.82
CA GLU A 291 -9.76 -9.23 15.04
C GLU A 291 -9.38 -10.19 13.92
N ASN A 292 -9.15 -11.47 14.24
CA ASN A 292 -8.89 -12.47 13.21
C ASN A 292 -10.19 -12.80 12.45
N LEU A 293 -10.10 -12.91 11.14
CA LEU A 293 -11.21 -13.29 10.26
C LEU A 293 -10.71 -14.17 9.12
N ASP A 294 -11.12 -15.44 9.15
CA ASP A 294 -10.97 -16.35 8.02
C ASP A 294 -12.16 -16.14 7.06
N TRP A 295 -11.89 -15.93 5.77
CA TRP A 295 -12.95 -15.73 4.77
C TRP A 295 -13.83 -16.97 4.58
N GLU A 296 -13.35 -18.19 4.86
CA GLU A 296 -14.19 -19.39 4.85
C GLU A 296 -15.19 -19.41 6.01
N GLU A 297 -14.90 -18.71 7.11
CA GLU A 297 -15.87 -18.45 8.18
C GLU A 297 -16.75 -17.23 7.85
N GLY A 298 -16.14 -16.18 7.32
CA GLY A 298 -16.80 -14.93 6.95
C GLY A 298 -17.90 -15.12 5.91
N ARG A 299 -17.68 -15.97 4.90
CA ARG A 299 -18.70 -16.32 3.88
C ARG A 299 -19.94 -16.98 4.48
N GLN A 300 -19.80 -17.59 5.66
CA GLN A 300 -20.88 -18.24 6.40
C GLN A 300 -21.56 -17.26 7.38
N GLY A 301 -21.18 -15.98 7.36
CA GLY A 301 -21.64 -14.96 8.31
C GLY A 301 -21.11 -15.17 9.74
N ARG A 302 -20.09 -16.03 9.93
CA ARG A 302 -19.45 -16.23 11.22
C ARG A 302 -18.41 -15.13 11.42
N PHE A 303 -18.78 -14.17 12.25
CA PHE A 303 -17.96 -13.00 12.55
C PHE A 303 -17.68 -12.93 14.05
N GLY A 304 -16.51 -12.40 14.39
CA GLY A 304 -16.18 -12.10 15.78
C GLY A 304 -16.89 -10.84 16.31
N PRO A 305 -16.77 -10.57 17.62
CA PRO A 305 -17.44 -9.44 18.26
C PRO A 305 -17.05 -8.08 17.68
N GLN A 306 -15.83 -7.89 17.16
CA GLN A 306 -15.43 -6.61 16.58
C GLN A 306 -16.13 -6.39 15.24
N VAL A 307 -16.10 -7.37 14.34
CA VAL A 307 -16.81 -7.29 13.04
C VAL A 307 -18.31 -7.09 13.25
N GLN A 308 -18.91 -7.70 14.29
CA GLN A 308 -20.33 -7.54 14.67
C GLN A 308 -20.63 -6.30 15.52
N SER A 309 -19.68 -5.39 15.74
CA SER A 309 -19.89 -4.26 16.65
C SER A 309 -20.69 -3.09 16.05
N GLY A 310 -21.10 -3.19 14.78
CA GLY A 310 -21.89 -2.17 14.08
C GLY A 310 -21.65 -2.16 12.58
N PRO A 311 -22.31 -1.25 11.85
CA PRO A 311 -22.21 -1.22 10.40
C PRO A 311 -20.84 -0.70 9.96
N TRP A 312 -20.35 -1.22 8.84
CA TRP A 312 -19.11 -0.79 8.18
C TRP A 312 -19.45 0.02 6.92
N ASP A 313 -19.11 1.30 6.92
CA ASP A 313 -19.34 2.22 5.80
C ASP A 313 -18.49 1.86 4.59
N LEU A 314 -17.24 1.45 4.85
CA LEU A 314 -16.24 1.10 3.86
C LEU A 314 -15.55 -0.19 4.25
N VAL A 315 -15.53 -1.16 3.35
CA VAL A 315 -14.63 -2.31 3.41
C VAL A 315 -13.46 -2.03 2.49
N MET A 316 -12.23 -2.24 2.93
CA MET A 316 -11.02 -2.06 2.15
C MET A 316 -10.18 -3.33 2.11
N LEU A 317 -9.44 -3.52 1.02
CA LEU A 317 -8.55 -4.67 0.86
C LEU A 317 -7.48 -4.34 -0.19
N SER A 318 -6.27 -4.86 0.01
CA SER A 318 -5.16 -4.66 -0.93
C SER A 318 -4.41 -5.95 -1.23
N ASP A 319 -4.23 -6.25 -2.51
CA ASP A 319 -3.51 -7.42 -3.02
C ASP A 319 -4.03 -8.77 -2.46
N CYS A 320 -5.34 -8.85 -2.19
CA CYS A 320 -6.01 -10.06 -1.71
C CYS A 320 -6.47 -10.99 -2.85
N THR A 321 -6.05 -10.76 -4.10
CA THR A 321 -6.59 -11.42 -5.30
C THR A 321 -5.70 -12.53 -5.87
N TYR A 322 -4.49 -12.71 -5.31
CA TYR A 322 -3.48 -13.63 -5.86
C TYR A 322 -3.85 -15.12 -5.71
N ASN A 323 -4.60 -15.49 -4.68
CA ASN A 323 -5.05 -16.85 -4.46
C ASN A 323 -6.47 -17.02 -5.02
N VAL A 324 -6.55 -17.48 -6.27
CA VAL A 324 -7.82 -17.60 -7.01
C VAL A 324 -8.82 -18.54 -6.35
N ASP A 325 -8.35 -19.55 -5.60
CA ASP A 325 -9.20 -20.51 -4.89
C ASP A 325 -9.97 -19.86 -3.74
N MET A 326 -9.46 -18.75 -3.19
CA MET A 326 -10.07 -18.02 -2.08
C MET A 326 -11.01 -16.90 -2.53
N LEU A 327 -11.10 -16.60 -3.83
CA LEU A 327 -11.95 -15.52 -4.33
C LEU A 327 -13.43 -15.74 -4.06
N PRO A 328 -14.02 -16.95 -4.19
CA PRO A 328 -15.41 -17.18 -3.80
C PRO A 328 -15.66 -16.85 -2.32
N ALA A 329 -14.79 -17.34 -1.42
CA ALA A 329 -14.91 -17.06 0.01
C ALA A 329 -14.77 -15.57 0.33
N LEU A 330 -13.86 -14.86 -0.34
CA LEU A 330 -13.69 -13.42 -0.20
C LEU A 330 -14.95 -12.64 -0.61
N VAL A 331 -15.49 -12.91 -1.81
CA VAL A 331 -16.67 -12.19 -2.32
C VAL A 331 -17.91 -12.50 -1.48
N GLU A 332 -18.11 -13.76 -1.10
CA GLU A 332 -19.22 -14.15 -0.22
C GLU A 332 -19.06 -13.55 1.19
N THR A 333 -17.83 -13.38 1.69
CA THR A 333 -17.56 -12.64 2.94
C THR A 333 -18.00 -11.18 2.82
N LEU A 334 -17.68 -10.50 1.71
CA LEU A 334 -18.17 -9.14 1.44
C LEU A 334 -19.71 -9.10 1.47
N SER A 335 -20.37 -10.05 0.79
CA SER A 335 -21.83 -10.19 0.80
C SER A 335 -22.40 -10.39 2.20
N ALA A 336 -21.78 -11.24 3.02
CA ALA A 336 -22.18 -11.47 4.40
C ALA A 336 -21.98 -10.24 5.29
N ILE A 337 -20.90 -9.48 5.11
CA ILE A 337 -20.69 -8.19 5.79
C ILE A 337 -21.79 -7.19 5.41
N HIS A 338 -22.13 -7.10 4.13
CA HIS A 338 -23.23 -6.24 3.69
C HIS A 338 -24.57 -6.65 4.32
N ALA A 339 -24.89 -7.95 4.33
CA ALA A 339 -26.09 -8.46 4.97
C ALA A 339 -26.12 -8.14 6.48
N ALA A 340 -24.98 -8.29 7.18
CA ALA A 340 -24.87 -7.90 8.58
C ALA A 340 -25.09 -6.39 8.79
N ASN A 341 -24.53 -5.54 7.92
CA ASN A 341 -24.73 -4.10 7.99
C ASN A 341 -26.20 -3.70 7.86
N LEU A 342 -26.96 -4.34 6.97
CA LEU A 342 -28.38 -4.06 6.79
C LEU A 342 -29.21 -4.29 8.06
N THR A 343 -28.75 -5.15 9.00
CA THR A 343 -29.47 -5.38 10.26
C THR A 343 -29.49 -4.17 11.20
N TYR A 344 -28.61 -3.18 10.98
CA TYR A 344 -28.57 -1.94 11.77
C TYR A 344 -29.48 -0.85 11.24
N PHE A 345 -30.07 -1.03 10.06
CA PHE A 345 -30.94 -0.04 9.43
C PHE A 345 -32.37 -0.57 9.34
N PRO A 346 -33.39 0.28 9.57
CA PRO A 346 -34.78 -0.10 9.34
C PRO A 346 -35.01 -0.57 7.90
N GLU A 347 -35.96 -1.50 7.73
CA GLU A 347 -36.35 -1.97 6.41
C GLU A 347 -36.82 -0.80 5.52
N GLY A 348 -36.18 -0.66 4.36
CA GLY A 348 -36.46 0.42 3.41
C GLY A 348 -35.58 1.68 3.56
N GLU A 349 -34.74 1.78 4.60
CA GLU A 349 -33.70 2.82 4.63
C GLU A 349 -32.55 2.47 3.66
N PRO A 350 -32.17 3.40 2.76
CA PRO A 350 -31.14 3.12 1.78
C PRO A 350 -29.77 3.10 2.46
N PHE A 351 -29.18 1.91 2.56
CA PHE A 351 -27.79 1.71 2.94
C PHE A 351 -27.10 0.79 1.94
N THR A 352 -25.90 1.17 1.51
CA THR A 352 -25.03 0.30 0.75
C THR A 352 -23.64 0.27 1.37
N THR A 353 -23.10 -0.92 1.51
CA THR A 353 -21.69 -1.11 1.82
C THR A 353 -20.88 -0.74 0.59
N LYS A 354 -19.76 -0.03 0.79
CA LYS A 354 -18.80 0.28 -0.26
C LYS A 354 -17.55 -0.56 -0.07
N VAL A 355 -16.93 -0.98 -1.17
CA VAL A 355 -15.71 -1.79 -1.15
C VAL A 355 -14.63 -1.08 -1.94
N PHE A 356 -13.52 -0.77 -1.29
CA PHE A 356 -12.33 -0.20 -1.91
C PHE A 356 -11.24 -1.27 -2.05
N LEU A 357 -11.03 -1.75 -3.27
CA LEU A 357 -10.07 -2.77 -3.61
C LEU A 357 -8.86 -2.15 -4.32
N ALA A 358 -7.66 -2.40 -3.81
CA ALA A 358 -6.43 -2.14 -4.52
C ALA A 358 -5.78 -3.47 -4.94
N THR A 359 -5.52 -3.69 -6.22
CA THR A 359 -4.88 -4.92 -6.68
C THR A 359 -3.86 -4.65 -7.77
N LYS A 360 -2.73 -5.34 -7.69
CA LYS A 360 -1.78 -5.47 -8.80
C LYS A 360 -2.16 -6.72 -9.60
N PRO A 361 -2.61 -6.59 -10.86
CA PRO A 361 -2.88 -7.76 -11.70
C PRO A 361 -1.58 -8.55 -11.94
N ARG A 362 -1.57 -9.85 -11.64
CA ARG A 362 -0.41 -10.73 -11.87
C ARG A 362 -0.71 -11.80 -12.91
N HIS A 363 -1.93 -12.32 -12.93
CA HIS A 363 -2.36 -13.31 -13.89
C HIS A 363 -3.83 -13.11 -14.33
N GLU A 364 -4.17 -13.50 -15.56
CA GLU A 364 -5.52 -13.38 -16.12
C GLU A 364 -6.58 -14.13 -15.29
N SER A 365 -6.18 -15.17 -14.56
CA SER A 365 -7.07 -15.93 -13.68
C SER A 365 -7.65 -15.11 -12.53
N GLU A 366 -7.03 -13.98 -12.17
CA GLU A 366 -7.56 -13.08 -11.13
C GLU A 366 -8.79 -12.31 -11.62
N GLU A 367 -9.02 -12.22 -12.93
CA GLU A 367 -10.19 -11.52 -13.49
C GLU A 367 -11.52 -12.18 -13.08
N VAL A 368 -11.50 -13.46 -12.69
CA VAL A 368 -12.67 -14.19 -12.16
C VAL A 368 -13.26 -13.50 -10.92
N LEU A 369 -12.47 -12.72 -10.18
CA LEU A 369 -12.97 -11.90 -9.08
C LEU A 369 -14.13 -11.00 -9.55
N PHE A 370 -13.98 -10.34 -10.69
CA PHE A 370 -14.97 -9.38 -11.17
C PHE A 370 -16.27 -10.08 -11.59
N GLU A 371 -16.17 -11.29 -12.13
CA GLU A 371 -17.35 -12.12 -12.42
C GLU A 371 -18.06 -12.58 -11.13
N LEU A 372 -17.31 -12.93 -10.09
CA LEU A 372 -17.86 -13.30 -8.79
C LEU A 372 -18.54 -12.11 -8.12
N MET A 373 -17.90 -10.93 -8.17
CA MET A 373 -18.46 -9.67 -7.67
C MET A 373 -19.80 -9.36 -8.36
N ASP A 374 -19.86 -9.46 -9.70
CA ASP A 374 -21.10 -9.24 -10.47
C ASP A 374 -22.20 -10.24 -10.10
N LYS A 375 -21.87 -11.54 -9.98
CA LYS A 375 -22.81 -12.60 -9.54
C LYS A 375 -23.43 -12.29 -8.17
N GLU A 376 -22.64 -11.70 -7.28
CA GLU A 376 -23.05 -11.28 -5.94
C GLU A 376 -23.63 -9.85 -5.89
N SER A 377 -23.90 -9.25 -7.05
CA SER A 377 -24.46 -7.90 -7.22
C SER A 377 -23.61 -6.77 -6.65
N TRP A 378 -22.29 -6.93 -6.70
CA TRP A 378 -21.32 -5.85 -6.47
C TRP A 378 -20.97 -5.16 -7.79
N TYR A 379 -21.37 -3.90 -7.93
CA TYR A 379 -21.16 -3.12 -9.14
C TYR A 379 -19.91 -2.25 -9.02
N SER A 380 -19.10 -2.22 -10.08
CA SER A 380 -17.95 -1.32 -10.15
C SER A 380 -18.43 0.11 -10.37
N VAL A 381 -18.22 0.97 -9.37
CA VAL A 381 -18.57 2.40 -9.39
C VAL A 381 -17.47 3.20 -10.08
N HIS A 382 -16.22 2.96 -9.70
CA HIS A 382 -15.05 3.62 -10.27
C HIS A 382 -13.88 2.66 -10.37
N LYS A 383 -13.07 2.84 -11.43
CA LYS A 383 -11.76 2.23 -11.59
C LYS A 383 -10.72 3.30 -11.86
N GLN A 384 -9.58 3.20 -11.21
CA GLN A 384 -8.39 3.99 -11.48
C GLN A 384 -7.22 3.04 -11.69
N VAL A 385 -6.45 3.24 -12.76
CA VAL A 385 -5.23 2.48 -13.01
C VAL A 385 -4.05 3.39 -12.74
N LEU A 386 -3.17 3.01 -11.82
CA LEU A 386 -1.96 3.74 -11.49
C LEU A 386 -0.77 2.99 -12.11
N PRO A 387 -0.10 3.56 -13.13
CA PRO A 387 1.16 3.04 -13.65
C PRO A 387 2.18 2.83 -12.54
N LYS A 388 2.96 1.76 -12.65
CA LYS A 388 4.03 1.42 -11.72
C LYS A 388 5.31 1.10 -12.52
N PRO A 389 6.15 2.10 -12.80
CA PRO A 389 7.40 1.89 -13.54
C PRO A 389 8.32 0.91 -12.81
N VAL A 390 8.88 -0.05 -13.55
CA VAL A 390 9.78 -1.10 -13.04
C VAL A 390 11.15 -0.90 -13.69
N LEU A 391 12.17 -0.66 -12.88
CA LEU A 391 13.51 -0.37 -13.39
C LEU A 391 14.09 -1.61 -14.09
N GLY A 392 14.41 -1.48 -15.38
CA GLY A 392 14.90 -2.59 -16.22
C GLY A 392 13.86 -3.68 -16.52
N GLY A 393 12.57 -3.40 -16.32
CA GLY A 393 11.49 -4.36 -16.54
C GLY A 393 10.28 -3.76 -17.26
N VAL A 394 9.29 -4.59 -17.56
CA VAL A 394 8.02 -4.14 -18.14
C VAL A 394 7.27 -3.31 -17.09
N PRO A 395 6.75 -2.12 -17.43
CA PRO A 395 5.89 -1.35 -16.54
C PRO A 395 4.70 -2.20 -16.06
N GLN A 396 4.42 -2.13 -14.77
CA GLN A 396 3.26 -2.77 -14.15
C GLN A 396 2.23 -1.70 -13.82
N SER A 397 1.12 -2.10 -13.21
CA SER A 397 0.12 -1.18 -12.68
C SER A 397 -0.50 -1.71 -11.39
N VAL A 398 -1.04 -0.79 -10.60
CA VAL A 398 -1.99 -1.11 -9.53
C VAL A 398 -3.33 -0.52 -9.94
N GLU A 399 -4.38 -1.33 -9.82
CA GLU A 399 -5.75 -0.91 -10.06
C GLU A 399 -6.44 -0.63 -8.73
N LEU A 400 -7.07 0.53 -8.63
CA LEU A 400 -7.94 0.91 -7.52
C LEU A 400 -9.38 0.85 -8.00
N HIS A 401 -10.19 0.05 -7.33
CA HIS A 401 -11.59 -0.17 -7.65
C HIS A 401 -12.46 0.25 -6.47
N LEU A 402 -13.57 0.92 -6.78
CA LEU A 402 -14.63 1.17 -5.81
C LEU A 402 -15.87 0.41 -6.27
N PHE A 403 -16.40 -0.46 -5.42
CA PHE A 403 -17.66 -1.17 -5.64
C PHE A 403 -18.72 -0.77 -4.63
N ASP A 404 -19.98 -0.99 -4.99
CA ASP A 404 -21.09 -1.02 -4.03
C ASP A 404 -22.20 -1.98 -4.48
N LYS A 405 -23.21 -2.18 -3.63
CA LYS A 405 -24.41 -2.97 -3.94
C LYS A 405 -25.61 -2.09 -4.30
N SER A 406 -25.37 -0.91 -4.87
CA SER A 406 -26.43 0.09 -5.14
C SER A 406 -27.48 -0.33 -6.19
N GLY A 407 -27.41 -1.54 -6.75
CA GLY A 407 -28.34 -2.10 -7.74
C GLY A 407 -29.81 -2.24 -7.30
N LEU A 408 -30.23 -1.62 -6.19
CA LEU A 408 -31.62 -1.58 -5.72
C LEU A 408 -32.15 -0.19 -5.32
N SER A 409 -31.38 0.90 -5.39
CA SER A 409 -31.91 2.22 -4.96
C SER A 409 -32.03 3.30 -6.03
N ASP A 410 -31.50 3.15 -7.25
CA ASP A 410 -31.74 4.12 -8.33
C ASP A 410 -31.94 3.45 -9.70
N GLY A 411 -33.16 3.56 -10.23
CA GLY A 411 -33.39 3.72 -11.66
C GLY A 411 -33.09 2.54 -12.59
N ARG A 412 -33.89 1.45 -12.50
CA ARG A 412 -34.23 0.71 -13.74
C ARG A 412 -35.10 1.61 -14.62
N GLY A 413 -34.43 2.47 -15.36
CA GLY A 413 -35.03 3.36 -16.33
C GLY A 413 -34.04 4.44 -16.72
N GLU A 414 -33.02 4.10 -17.53
CA GLU A 414 -32.57 4.93 -18.66
C GLU A 414 -31.25 4.47 -19.34
N MET A 415 -30.48 3.52 -18.82
CA MET A 415 -29.24 3.04 -19.51
C MET A 415 -29.43 1.99 -20.61
N LYS A 416 -30.63 1.80 -21.16
CA LYS A 416 -30.84 1.01 -22.40
C LYS A 416 -31.11 1.89 -23.64
N GLY A 417 -31.06 3.21 -23.49
CA GLY A 417 -31.45 4.17 -24.54
C GLY A 417 -30.32 4.76 -25.39
N GLU A 418 -29.07 4.74 -24.91
CA GLU A 418 -27.97 5.45 -25.58
C GLU A 418 -27.16 4.55 -26.53
N ASP A 419 -26.85 3.31 -26.15
CA ASP A 419 -26.13 2.37 -27.03
C ASP A 419 -26.92 2.02 -28.30
N LYS A 420 -28.26 1.98 -28.23
CA LYS A 420 -29.12 1.78 -29.40
C LYS A 420 -29.17 3.00 -30.33
N LYS A 421 -28.94 4.22 -29.84
CA LYS A 421 -28.99 5.44 -30.67
C LYS A 421 -27.68 5.66 -31.44
N GLU A 422 -26.54 5.19 -30.93
CA GLU A 422 -25.27 5.23 -31.67
C GLU A 422 -25.19 4.15 -32.76
N GLU A 423 -25.68 2.93 -32.50
CA GLU A 423 -25.75 1.90 -33.55
C GLU A 423 -26.67 2.27 -34.72
N ASP A 424 -27.77 2.97 -34.46
CA ASP A 424 -28.75 3.35 -35.50
C ASP A 424 -28.30 4.59 -36.31
N LYS A 425 -27.48 5.47 -35.71
CA LYS A 425 -26.81 6.57 -36.42
C LYS A 425 -25.70 6.04 -37.34
N GLY A 426 -24.90 5.09 -36.88
CA GLY A 426 -23.84 4.47 -37.70
C GLY A 426 -24.36 3.67 -38.90
N LYS A 427 -25.57 3.10 -38.82
CA LYS A 427 -26.22 2.43 -39.95
C LYS A 427 -26.83 3.40 -40.97
N LYS A 428 -27.38 4.54 -40.54
CA LYS A 428 -27.93 5.56 -41.44
C LYS A 428 -26.86 6.33 -42.23
N GLU A 429 -25.67 6.54 -41.66
CA GLU A 429 -24.56 7.16 -42.39
C GLU A 429 -23.94 6.21 -43.43
N LYS A 430 -23.86 4.91 -43.14
CA LYS A 430 -23.36 3.92 -44.12
C LYS A 430 -24.32 3.70 -45.30
N GLN A 431 -25.62 3.88 -45.11
CA GLN A 431 -26.61 3.80 -46.21
C GLN A 431 -26.52 5.03 -47.14
N LYS A 432 -26.33 6.25 -46.59
CA LYS A 432 -26.21 7.49 -47.38
C LYS A 432 -24.95 7.58 -48.24
N VAL A 433 -23.87 6.90 -47.86
CA VAL A 433 -22.63 6.84 -48.66
C VAL A 433 -22.78 5.83 -49.82
N LYS A 434 -23.64 4.83 -49.67
CA LYS A 434 -23.88 3.82 -50.72
C LYS A 434 -24.79 4.32 -51.84
N ASP A 435 -25.77 5.16 -51.51
CA ASP A 435 -26.71 5.74 -52.50
C ASP A 435 -26.13 6.96 -53.27
N ALA A 436 -24.88 7.36 -52.99
CA ALA A 436 -24.19 8.46 -53.67
C ALA A 436 -23.10 7.99 -54.67
N GLN A 437 -23.00 6.68 -54.91
CA GLN A 437 -22.04 6.07 -55.83
C GLN A 437 -22.67 5.22 -56.94
N ASP A 438 -23.99 5.26 -57.11
CA ASP A 438 -24.71 4.69 -58.26
C ASP A 438 -25.30 5.79 -59.17
#